data_AF-A0A2X3E8P2-F1
#
_entry.id   AF-A0A2X3E8P2-F1
#
_cell.length_a   1.000
_cell.length_b   1.000
_cell.length_c   1.000
_cell.angle_alpha   90.00
_cell.angle_beta   90.00
_cell.angle_gamma   90.00
#
_symmetry.space_group_name_H-M   'P 1'
#
loop_
_entity.id
_entity.type
_entity.pdbx_description
1 polymer ?
#
loop_
_entity_poly.entity_id
_entity_poly.type
_entity_poly.pdbx_seq_one_letter_code
_entity_poly.pdbx_strand_id
1 'polypeptide(L)'
;MINVLASQQYKKVNNKIVENTFKHIEREIKNNEISEIWIFGLNVNNDQHIIRNILTGLYWAKINNPVIKYSYFTEDDRKNFEKIFKECLTFGDDLLEYINTNVKIEFISTQNILNENFCK
;
A
#
# COMPACT_ATOMS: atom_id res chain seq x y z
N MET A 1 -7.26 16.48 15.90
CA MET A 1 -8.65 16.49 15.38
C MET A 1 -8.87 15.14 14.70
N ILE A 2 -9.68 14.24 15.28
CA ILE A 2 -9.88 12.88 14.72
C ILE A 2 -10.82 13.01 13.53
N ASN A 3 -10.37 12.61 12.34
CA ASN A 3 -11.18 12.65 11.13
C ASN A 3 -12.32 11.63 11.25
N VAL A 4 -13.54 12.11 11.47
CA VAL A 4 -14.75 11.30 11.74
C VAL A 4 -15.09 10.35 10.58
N LEU A 5 -14.62 10.66 9.36
CA LEU A 5 -14.76 9.79 8.20
C LEU A 5 -13.84 8.55 8.25
N ALA A 6 -12.69 8.64 8.93
CA ALA A 6 -11.77 7.52 9.11
C ALA A 6 -12.17 6.61 10.29
N SER A 7 -12.97 7.11 11.24
CA SER A 7 -13.37 6.34 12.43
C SER A 7 -14.55 5.39 12.19
N GLN A 8 -15.38 5.64 11.17
CA GLN A 8 -16.51 4.78 10.83
C GLN A 8 -16.01 3.43 10.29
N GLN A 9 -16.29 2.39 11.07
CA GLN A 9 -15.83 1.01 10.82
C GLN A 9 -16.61 0.35 9.68
N TYR A 10 -17.87 0.75 9.51
CA TYR A 10 -18.79 0.26 8.50
C TYR A 10 -19.63 1.40 7.96
N LYS A 11 -19.82 1.46 6.64
CA LYS A 11 -20.77 2.37 5.99
C LYS A 11 -21.94 1.55 5.46
N LYS A 12 -23.16 1.99 5.75
CA LYS A 12 -24.37 1.38 5.18
C LYS A 12 -24.65 2.05 3.84
N VAL A 13 -24.44 1.33 2.74
CA VAL A 13 -24.80 1.78 1.37
C VAL A 13 -25.78 0.76 0.82
N ASN A 14 -27.00 1.18 0.46
CA ASN A 14 -28.03 0.30 -0.10
C ASN A 14 -28.23 -1.01 0.70
N ASN A 15 -28.36 -0.91 2.02
CA ASN A 15 -28.49 -2.03 2.96
C ASN A 15 -27.31 -3.02 3.04
N LYS A 16 -26.20 -2.77 2.35
CA LYS A 16 -24.96 -3.54 2.52
C LYS A 16 -24.07 -2.87 3.57
N ILE A 17 -23.57 -3.67 4.49
CA ILE A 17 -22.50 -3.29 5.42
C ILE A 17 -21.21 -3.36 4.61
N VAL A 18 -20.63 -2.20 4.29
CA VAL A 18 -19.35 -2.11 3.60
C VAL A 18 -18.30 -1.76 4.64
N GLU A 19 -17.35 -2.65 4.85
CA GLU A 19 -16.18 -2.40 5.71
C GLU A 19 -15.31 -1.31 5.07
N ASN A 20 -14.75 -0.44 5.92
CA ASN A 20 -13.79 0.54 5.46
C ASN A 20 -12.52 -0.18 4.97
N THR A 21 -12.14 0.04 3.71
CA THR A 21 -10.95 -0.55 3.06
C THR A 21 -9.68 -0.42 3.90
N PHE A 22 -9.50 0.70 4.63
CA PHE A 22 -8.37 0.89 5.53
C PHE A 22 -8.30 -0.19 6.62
N LYS A 23 -9.41 -0.39 7.34
CA LYS A 23 -9.48 -1.35 8.45
C LYS A 23 -9.39 -2.78 7.98
N HIS A 24 -9.89 -3.05 6.78
CA HIS A 24 -9.71 -4.34 6.13
C HIS A 24 -8.22 -4.63 5.89
N ILE A 25 -7.51 -3.72 5.22
CA ILE A 25 -6.06 -3.86 4.94
C ILE A 25 -5.26 -4.02 6.24
N GLU A 26 -5.51 -3.16 7.23
CA GLU A 26 -4.84 -3.23 8.53
C GLU A 26 -5.06 -4.59 9.22
N ARG A 27 -6.31 -5.08 9.25
CA ARG A 27 -6.64 -6.38 9.82
C ARG A 27 -5.91 -7.50 9.08
N GLU A 28 -5.95 -7.51 7.76
CA GLU A 28 -5.35 -8.60 6.98
C GLU A 28 -3.83 -8.61 7.13
N ILE A 29 -3.17 -7.45 7.13
CA ILE A 29 -1.73 -7.34 7.40
C ILE A 29 -1.40 -7.91 8.77
N LYS A 30 -2.15 -7.50 9.80
CA LYS A 30 -1.90 -7.92 11.18
C LYS A 30 -2.15 -9.40 11.40
N ASN A 31 -3.29 -9.91 10.94
CA ASN A 31 -3.72 -11.28 11.24
C ASN A 31 -2.90 -12.34 10.50
N ASN A 32 -2.39 -12.00 9.32
CA ASN A 32 -1.63 -12.93 8.50
C ASN A 32 -0.12 -12.60 8.48
N GLU A 33 0.32 -11.64 9.29
CA GLU A 33 1.72 -11.19 9.36
C GLU A 33 2.31 -10.87 7.98
N ILE A 34 1.54 -10.16 7.14
CA ILE A 34 1.90 -9.93 5.74
C ILE A 34 3.16 -9.04 5.68
N SER A 35 4.27 -9.66 5.28
CA SER A 35 5.56 -8.98 5.10
C SER A 35 5.89 -8.65 3.65
N GLU A 36 5.16 -9.19 2.68
CA GLU A 36 5.36 -8.91 1.26
C GLU A 36 4.04 -8.49 0.60
N ILE A 37 4.05 -7.34 -0.06
CA ILE A 37 2.87 -6.77 -0.70
C ILE A 37 3.20 -6.47 -2.16
N TRP A 38 2.41 -7.07 -3.05
CA TRP A 38 2.48 -6.80 -4.48
C TRP A 38 1.42 -5.79 -4.90
N ILE A 39 1.85 -4.78 -5.63
CA ILE A 39 1.00 -3.73 -6.17
C ILE A 39 1.04 -3.81 -7.69
N PHE A 40 -0.13 -4.05 -8.27
CA PHE A 40 -0.35 -4.05 -9.72
C PHE A 40 -1.33 -2.94 -10.08
N GLY A 41 -1.07 -2.24 -11.19
CA GLY A 41 -2.07 -1.38 -11.83
C GLY A 41 -2.62 -0.24 -10.97
N LEU A 42 -1.80 0.31 -10.07
CA LEU A 42 -2.21 1.44 -9.23
C LEU A 42 -2.38 2.69 -10.11
N ASN A 43 -3.57 3.31 -10.13
CA ASN A 43 -3.73 4.61 -10.74
C ASN A 43 -3.19 5.64 -9.76
N VAL A 44 -1.92 5.94 -9.94
CA VAL A 44 -1.10 6.65 -8.97
C VAL A 44 -1.73 7.98 -8.52
N ASN A 45 -2.43 8.68 -9.43
CA ASN A 45 -3.08 9.96 -9.12
C ASN A 45 -4.30 9.85 -8.20
N ASN A 46 -4.97 8.69 -8.15
CA ASN A 46 -6.21 8.52 -7.38
C ASN A 46 -5.98 7.68 -6.11
N ASP A 47 -4.92 6.86 -6.09
CA ASP A 47 -4.78 5.76 -5.15
C ASP A 47 -3.74 6.02 -4.04
N GLN A 48 -3.32 7.27 -3.85
CA GLN A 48 -2.38 7.67 -2.77
C GLN A 48 -2.82 7.19 -1.38
N HIS A 49 -4.13 7.22 -1.14
CA HIS A 49 -4.73 6.78 0.12
C HIS A 49 -4.50 5.28 0.38
N ILE A 50 -4.40 4.45 -0.67
CA ILE A 50 -4.12 3.01 -0.54
C ILE A 50 -2.68 2.80 -0.05
N ILE A 51 -1.71 3.51 -0.63
CA ILE A 51 -0.30 3.44 -0.20
C ILE A 51 -0.18 3.85 1.28
N ARG A 52 -0.83 4.96 1.66
CA ARG A 52 -0.83 5.40 3.07
C ARG A 52 -1.44 4.37 4.01
N ASN A 53 -2.54 3.75 3.60
CA ASN A 53 -3.21 2.69 4.37
C ASN A 53 -2.31 1.46 4.55
N ILE A 54 -1.57 1.07 3.51
CA ILE A 54 -0.60 -0.02 3.58
C ILE A 54 0.52 0.33 4.57
N LEU A 55 1.16 1.49 4.42
CA LEU A 55 2.28 1.91 5.27
C LEU A 55 1.89 2.00 6.75
N THR A 56 0.73 2.61 7.02
CA THR A 56 0.20 2.68 8.39
C THR A 56 -0.19 1.30 8.92
N GLY A 57 -0.81 0.44 8.09
CA GLY A 57 -1.13 -0.93 8.48
C GLY A 57 0.11 -1.75 8.87
N LEU A 58 1.17 -1.68 8.06
CA LEU A 58 2.46 -2.32 8.35
C LEU A 58 3.04 -1.83 9.68
N TYR A 59 3.03 -0.53 9.93
CA TYR A 59 3.52 0.08 11.17
C TYR A 59 2.72 -0.37 12.39
N TRP A 60 1.38 -0.29 12.35
CA TRP A 60 0.52 -0.67 13.47
C TRP A 60 0.59 -2.18 13.77
N ALA A 61 0.76 -2.99 12.72
CA ALA A 61 1.01 -4.42 12.85
C ALA A 61 2.44 -4.76 13.30
N LYS A 62 3.35 -3.77 13.37
CA LYS A 62 4.77 -3.93 13.74
C LYS A 62 5.48 -4.99 12.90
N ILE A 63 5.20 -5.00 11.59
CA ILE A 63 5.85 -5.93 10.68
C ILE A 63 7.32 -5.56 10.54
N ASN A 64 8.21 -6.53 10.69
CA ASN A 64 9.65 -6.29 10.52
C ASN A 64 10.07 -6.49 9.07
N ASN A 65 10.87 -5.56 8.54
CA ASN A 65 11.44 -5.61 7.19
C ASN A 65 10.43 -5.90 6.06
N PRO A 66 9.24 -5.24 6.00
CA PRO A 66 8.29 -5.53 4.94
C PRO A 66 8.82 -5.07 3.57
N VAL A 67 8.43 -5.79 2.52
CA VAL A 67 8.77 -5.50 1.13
C VAL A 67 7.51 -5.13 0.35
N ILE A 68 7.52 -3.95 -0.26
CA ILE A 68 6.49 -3.50 -1.20
C ILE A 68 7.05 -3.63 -2.61
N LYS A 69 6.48 -4.54 -3.40
CA LYS A 69 6.85 -4.77 -4.80
C LYS A 69 5.85 -4.07 -5.71
N TYR A 70 6.30 -3.08 -6.47
CA TYR A 70 5.48 -2.42 -7.47
C TYR A 70 5.78 -2.97 -8.87
N SER A 71 4.75 -3.56 -9.50
CA SER A 71 4.82 -4.04 -10.87
C SER A 71 4.44 -2.92 -11.83
N TYR A 72 5.40 -2.48 -12.64
CA TYR A 72 5.21 -1.38 -13.58
C TYR A 72 5.25 -1.89 -15.03
N PHE A 73 4.42 -1.32 -15.91
CA PHE A 73 4.45 -1.67 -17.33
C PHE A 73 5.36 -0.70 -18.10
N THR A 74 5.29 0.59 -17.81
CA THR A 74 6.20 1.58 -18.42
C THR A 74 7.12 2.20 -17.38
N GLU A 75 8.27 2.71 -17.79
CA GLU A 75 9.15 3.46 -16.89
C GLU A 75 8.49 4.72 -16.33
N ASP A 76 7.52 5.29 -17.05
CA ASP A 76 6.75 6.43 -16.56
C ASP A 76 5.82 6.02 -15.41
N ASP A 77 5.24 4.82 -15.46
CA ASP A 77 4.48 4.27 -14.33
C ASP A 77 5.37 4.13 -13.08
N ARG A 78 6.59 3.62 -13.25
CA ARG A 78 7.58 3.50 -12.16
C ARG A 78 7.89 4.86 -11.54
N LYS A 79 8.23 5.84 -12.37
CA LYS A 79 8.56 7.21 -11.91
C LYS A 79 7.37 7.87 -11.22
N ASN A 80 6.17 7.69 -11.76
CA ASN A 80 4.95 8.23 -11.16
C ASN A 80 4.71 7.60 -9.77
N PHE A 81 4.87 6.29 -9.65
CA PHE A 81 4.80 5.62 -8.35
C PHE A 81 5.83 6.15 -7.37
N GLU A 82 7.10 6.26 -7.76
CA GLU A 82 8.16 6.79 -6.90
C GLU A 82 7.85 8.21 -6.39
N LYS A 83 7.36 9.08 -7.27
CA LYS A 83 6.96 10.43 -6.93
C LYS A 83 5.86 10.42 -5.88
N ILE A 84 4.81 9.66 -6.11
CA ILE A 84 3.63 9.64 -5.25
C ILE A 84 3.90 8.92 -3.93
N PHE A 85 4.73 7.88 -3.95
CA PHE A 85 5.21 7.24 -2.74
C PHE A 85 5.90 8.27 -1.83
N LYS A 86 6.80 9.09 -2.39
CA LYS A 86 7.46 10.18 -1.66
C LYS A 86 6.47 11.23 -1.14
N GLU A 87 5.48 11.63 -1.94
CA GLU A 87 4.43 12.56 -1.51
C GLU A 87 3.58 11.99 -0.35
N CYS A 88 3.41 10.67 -0.29
CA CYS A 88 2.71 10.00 0.80
C CYS A 88 3.48 10.05 2.13
N LEU A 89 4.81 10.26 2.12
CA LEU A 89 5.70 10.34 3.30
C LEU A 89 5.54 11.67 4.06
N THR A 90 4.31 12.00 4.40
CA THR A 90 3.93 13.18 5.19
C THR A 90 3.30 12.72 6.51
N PHE A 91 4.00 11.82 7.19
CA PHE A 91 3.61 11.23 8.47
C PHE A 91 4.34 11.90 9.65
N GLY A 92 3.94 11.57 10.88
CA GLY A 92 4.72 11.93 12.06
C GLY A 92 6.05 11.16 12.14
N ASP A 93 6.99 11.68 12.93
CA ASP A 93 8.38 11.22 12.99
C ASP A 93 8.51 9.70 13.21
N ASP A 94 7.78 9.13 14.17
CA ASP A 94 7.83 7.69 14.49
C ASP A 94 7.51 6.79 13.27
N LEU A 95 6.46 7.15 12.52
CA LEU A 95 6.04 6.39 11.36
C LEU A 95 7.02 6.59 10.18
N LEU A 96 7.54 7.80 10.01
CA LEU A 96 8.56 8.08 9.00
C LEU A 96 9.85 7.31 9.28
N GLU A 97 10.31 7.29 10.53
CA GLU A 97 11.47 6.51 10.94
C GLU A 97 11.25 5.01 10.66
N TYR A 98 10.11 4.48 11.07
CA TYR A 98 9.76 3.10 10.77
C TYR A 98 9.82 2.80 9.27
N ILE A 99 9.21 3.64 8.43
CA ILE A 99 9.18 3.45 6.97
C ILE A 99 10.60 3.48 6.40
N ASN A 100 11.40 4.49 6.76
CA ASN A 100 12.74 4.67 6.22
C ASN A 100 13.71 3.56 6.62
N THR A 101 13.55 2.99 7.82
CA THR A 101 14.48 1.99 8.36
C THR A 101 14.05 0.56 8.03
N ASN A 102 12.75 0.29 7.92
CA ASN A 102 12.24 -1.08 7.82
C ASN A 102 11.59 -1.41 6.47
N VAL A 103 10.97 -0.45 5.79
CA VAL A 103 10.18 -0.76 4.58
C VAL A 103 11.10 -0.74 3.36
N LYS A 104 11.20 -1.89 2.68
CA LYS A 104 11.89 -2.00 1.39
C LYS A 104 10.90 -1.82 0.24
N ILE A 105 11.30 -1.08 -0.78
CA ILE A 105 10.52 -0.93 -2.01
C ILE A 105 11.31 -1.51 -3.17
N GLU A 106 10.66 -2.35 -3.95
CA GLU A 106 11.23 -2.98 -5.14
C GLU A 106 10.35 -2.70 -6.35
N PHE A 107 10.99 -2.54 -7.50
CA PHE A 107 10.34 -2.28 -8.77
C PHE A 107 10.56 -3.45 -9.69
N ILE A 108 9.48 -4.00 -10.23
CA ILE A 108 9.54 -5.15 -11.13
C ILE A 108 8.81 -4.77 -12.41
N SER A 109 9.47 -4.99 -13.55
CA SER A 109 8.81 -4.82 -14.84
C SER A 109 7.79 -5.93 -15.04
N THR A 110 6.54 -5.55 -15.30
CA THR A 110 5.46 -6.48 -15.64
C THR A 110 5.83 -7.32 -16.86
N GLN A 111 6.57 -6.76 -17.83
CA GLN A 111 7.06 -7.51 -18.99
C GLN A 111 8.00 -8.64 -18.60
N ASN A 112 8.87 -8.44 -17.60
CA ASN A 112 9.74 -9.52 -17.11
C ASN A 112 8.90 -10.65 -16.52
N ILE A 113 7.89 -10.32 -15.69
CA ILE A 113 6.95 -11.30 -15.12
C ILE A 113 6.23 -12.06 -16.23
N LEU A 114 5.71 -11.34 -17.24
CA LEU A 114 4.99 -11.95 -18.35
C LEU A 114 5.88 -12.86 -19.19
N ASN A 115 7.11 -12.44 -19.48
CA ASN A 115 8.05 -13.22 -20.25
C ASN A 115 8.45 -14.52 -19.53
N GLU A 116 8.70 -14.46 -18.23
CA GLU A 116 9.07 -15.62 -17.42
C GLU A 116 7.95 -16.67 -17.31
N ASN A 117 6.68 -16.23 -17.33
CA ASN A 117 5.54 -17.10 -17.00
C ASN A 117 4.69 -17.51 -18.21
N PHE A 118 4.65 -16.71 -19.28
CA PHE A 118 3.70 -16.91 -20.39
C PHE A 118 4.35 -17.00 -21.77
N CYS A 119 5.54 -16.43 -21.97
CA CYS A 119 6.25 -16.48 -23.24
C CYS A 119 7.36 -17.54 -23.18
N LYS A 120 7.01 -18.81 -23.42
CA LYS A 120 7.98 -19.85 -23.78
C LYS A 120 8.07 -20.02 -25.28
#